data_AF-A0A6P8VWD5-F1
#
_entry.id   AF-A0A6P8VWD5-F1
#
_cell.length_a   1.000
_cell.length_b   1.000
_cell.length_c   1.000
_cell.angle_alpha   90.00
_cell.angle_beta   90.00
_cell.angle_gamma   90.00
#
_symmetry.space_group_name_H-M   'P 1'
#
loop_
_entity.id
_entity.type
_entity.pdbx_description
1 polymer ?
#
loop_
_entity_poly.entity_id
_entity_poly.type
_entity_poly.pdbx_seq_one_letter_code
_entity_poly.pdbx_strand_id
1 'polypeptide(L)'
;MAASVWKRCVTAAVKVKCLSPSFSARRWLLSAAYTDTKVWEAREKEPLNLALLANNMDRTYDRNLPVSSLTVSRFVDTISSQEEVNQAEYYLYKFRHSPNCWYLRDWTIHSWIRQCLKYGVKEKALHTLKNKVQYGIFPDDFTFNLLIDSYIKDGDFKSACSVVEEVMLQEAFDLSSTQILSLYALASYLATRPQLAVSEERMLGASLLLCGMKQENSVGLSAQLLGNALLGKVEMSKGIHALFKEMPLSWERGYLSRALAVMEGVAAASGDVKLSKDSLDYMNDLLQELSSSSDSKSSGEESAGEEVKKENPVDEEDEAEQAKLPQYVSRFKELCSRLESEGKVDSASFLAAGTALAQQNMAAAEKPDLELYKSNMPAWEAERKQLIQREKKLREQAEQEKREKLAAQAAAKQQGMRAEQ
;
A
#
# COMPACT_ATOMS: atom_id res chain seq x y z
N MET A 1 -83.39 43.70 -1.64
CA MET A 1 -82.98 44.23 -0.33
C MET A 1 -81.83 43.37 0.17
N ALA A 2 -80.59 43.87 0.04
CA ALA A 2 -79.66 44.15 1.15
C ALA A 2 -79.10 42.87 1.81
N ALA A 3 -77.83 42.52 1.51
CA ALA A 3 -76.67 42.74 2.40
C ALA A 3 -76.66 41.73 3.59
N SER A 4 -75.59 41.03 4.00
CA SER A 4 -74.15 41.21 3.85
C SER A 4 -73.40 40.12 4.65
N VAL A 5 -72.07 40.09 4.49
CA VAL A 5 -71.04 39.64 5.45
C VAL A 5 -70.49 38.21 5.33
N TRP A 6 -69.42 38.13 4.52
CA TRP A 6 -68.24 37.29 4.72
C TRP A 6 -67.72 37.27 6.17
N LYS A 7 -67.31 36.09 6.67
CA LYS A 7 -66.17 35.97 7.61
C LYS A 7 -65.52 34.56 7.52
N ARG A 8 -64.45 34.50 6.73
CA ARG A 8 -63.13 33.86 6.99
C ARG A 8 -63.10 32.56 7.81
N CYS A 9 -63.00 31.42 7.11
CA CYS A 9 -62.27 30.24 7.62
C CYS A 9 -60.77 30.47 7.45
N VAL A 10 -60.03 30.58 8.56
CA VAL A 10 -58.57 30.54 8.58
C VAL A 10 -58.15 29.08 8.69
N THR A 11 -57.59 28.54 7.62
CA THR A 11 -56.90 27.25 7.61
C THR A 11 -55.57 27.38 8.35
N ALA A 12 -55.40 26.65 9.46
CA ALA A 12 -54.12 26.48 10.12
C ALA A 12 -53.20 25.64 9.23
N ALA A 13 -52.30 26.30 8.50
CA ALA A 13 -51.22 25.66 7.76
C ALA A 13 -50.15 25.17 8.74
N VAL A 14 -50.16 23.87 9.04
CA VAL A 14 -49.06 23.19 9.73
C VAL A 14 -47.84 23.23 8.80
N LYS A 15 -46.89 24.13 9.10
CA LYS A 15 -45.57 24.17 8.48
C LYS A 15 -44.80 22.91 8.93
N VAL A 16 -44.94 21.81 8.20
CA VAL A 16 -43.98 20.72 8.27
C VAL A 16 -42.68 21.25 7.66
N LYS A 17 -41.71 21.59 8.51
CA LYS A 17 -40.34 21.79 8.06
C LYS A 17 -39.87 20.46 7.50
N CYS A 18 -39.96 20.29 6.17
CA CYS A 18 -39.14 19.33 5.46
C CYS A 18 -37.68 19.72 5.70
N LEU A 19 -37.09 19.16 6.73
CA LEU A 19 -35.64 19.01 6.83
C LEU A 19 -35.25 18.11 5.67
N SER A 20 -34.90 18.73 4.55
CA SER A 20 -34.07 18.10 3.53
C SER A 20 -32.82 17.58 4.25
N PRO A 21 -32.55 16.26 4.29
CA PRO A 21 -31.23 15.83 4.66
C PRO A 21 -30.32 16.31 3.54
N SER A 22 -29.58 17.39 3.78
CA SER A 22 -28.38 17.68 3.01
C SER A 22 -27.39 16.57 3.34
N PHE A 23 -27.57 15.41 2.71
CA PHE A 23 -26.45 14.51 2.50
C PHE A 23 -25.51 15.28 1.59
N SER A 24 -24.59 16.05 2.19
CA SER A 24 -23.31 16.32 1.57
C SER A 24 -22.68 14.95 1.38
N ALA A 25 -22.99 14.30 0.26
CA ALA A 25 -22.34 13.08 -0.15
C ALA A 25 -20.87 13.45 -0.29
N ARG A 26 -20.09 13.18 0.77
CA ARG A 26 -18.64 13.27 0.69
C ARG A 26 -18.26 12.39 -0.49
N ARG A 27 -17.80 13.01 -1.57
CA ARG A 27 -17.24 12.26 -2.68
C ARG A 27 -15.94 11.66 -2.15
N TRP A 28 -15.99 10.39 -1.81
CA TRP A 28 -14.80 9.61 -1.51
C TRP A 28 -13.91 9.60 -2.75
N LEU A 29 -12.59 9.48 -2.54
CA LEU A 29 -11.61 9.64 -3.61
C LEU A 29 -11.77 8.60 -4.70
N LEU A 30 -12.05 7.35 -4.33
CA LEU A 30 -12.51 6.32 -5.23
C LEU A 30 -14.03 6.28 -5.35
N SER A 31 -14.52 6.02 -6.56
CA SER A 31 -15.94 5.77 -6.76
C SER A 31 -16.42 4.52 -6.04
N ALA A 32 -17.70 4.52 -5.65
CA ALA A 32 -18.35 3.34 -5.07
C ALA A 32 -18.33 2.12 -6.02
N ALA A 33 -18.21 2.36 -7.34
CA ALA A 33 -18.08 1.32 -8.34
C ALA A 33 -16.72 0.60 -8.28
N TYR A 34 -15.65 1.31 -7.92
CA TYR A 34 -14.32 0.73 -7.74
C TYR A 34 -14.28 -0.24 -6.56
N THR A 35 -14.95 0.11 -5.46
CA THR A 35 -15.02 -0.72 -4.25
C THR A 35 -16.08 -1.82 -4.30
N ASP A 36 -16.90 -1.89 -5.37
CA ASP A 36 -18.07 -2.77 -5.40
C ASP A 36 -17.65 -4.25 -5.29
N THR A 37 -18.23 -4.98 -4.33
CA THR A 37 -17.88 -6.38 -4.06
C THR A 37 -18.61 -7.35 -4.96
N LYS A 38 -19.65 -6.90 -5.67
CA LYS A 38 -20.55 -7.76 -6.47
C LYS A 38 -19.82 -8.60 -7.49
N VAL A 39 -18.86 -8.01 -8.22
CA VAL A 39 -18.08 -8.73 -9.24
C VAL A 39 -17.28 -9.87 -8.60
N TRP A 40 -16.74 -9.64 -7.40
CA TRP A 40 -15.96 -10.64 -6.67
C TRP A 40 -16.82 -11.72 -6.01
N GLU A 41 -17.98 -11.34 -5.47
CA GLU A 41 -18.91 -12.24 -4.77
C GLU A 41 -19.75 -13.10 -5.72
N ALA A 42 -19.94 -12.67 -6.96
CA ALA A 42 -20.65 -13.43 -8.00
C ALA A 42 -19.94 -14.73 -8.41
N ARG A 43 -18.70 -14.95 -7.96
CA ARG A 43 -17.89 -16.12 -8.32
C ARG A 43 -18.40 -17.40 -7.69
N GLU A 44 -18.25 -18.49 -8.42
CA GLU A 44 -18.57 -19.83 -7.94
C GLU A 44 -17.67 -20.19 -6.74
N LYS A 45 -18.24 -20.23 -5.54
CA LYS A 45 -17.57 -20.72 -4.34
C LYS A 45 -17.90 -22.20 -4.16
N GLU A 46 -16.88 -23.03 -3.99
CA GLU A 46 -17.07 -24.42 -3.57
C GLU A 46 -17.35 -24.40 -2.05
N PRO A 47 -18.54 -24.79 -1.57
CA PRO A 47 -18.80 -24.83 -0.14
C PRO A 47 -18.04 -26.02 0.45
N LEU A 48 -16.90 -25.73 1.08
CA LEU A 48 -16.10 -26.70 1.80
C LEU A 48 -16.15 -26.39 3.28
N ASN A 49 -16.18 -27.43 4.13
CA ASN A 49 -16.07 -27.23 5.57
C ASN A 49 -14.63 -26.83 5.93
N LEU A 50 -14.47 -25.67 6.56
CA LEU A 50 -13.16 -25.13 6.94
C LEU A 50 -12.37 -26.12 7.81
N ALA A 51 -13.03 -26.75 8.78
CA ALA A 51 -12.42 -27.75 9.67
C ALA A 51 -11.86 -28.96 8.91
N LEU A 52 -12.50 -29.40 7.82
CA LEU A 52 -12.02 -30.51 7.02
C LEU A 52 -10.78 -30.10 6.21
N LEU A 53 -10.74 -28.87 5.70
CA LEU A 53 -9.56 -28.33 5.02
C LEU A 53 -8.39 -28.15 5.99
N ALA A 54 -8.63 -27.59 7.17
CA ALA A 54 -7.67 -27.47 8.25
C ALA A 54 -7.02 -28.82 8.60
N ASN A 55 -7.85 -29.82 8.92
CA ASN A 55 -7.38 -31.17 9.24
C ASN A 55 -6.59 -31.82 8.09
N ASN A 56 -6.98 -31.58 6.84
CA ASN A 56 -6.26 -32.10 5.69
C ASN A 56 -4.89 -31.42 5.54
N MET A 57 -4.82 -30.10 5.72
CA MET A 57 -3.56 -29.35 5.68
C MET A 57 -2.61 -29.76 6.81
N ASP A 58 -3.11 -29.90 8.04
CA ASP A 58 -2.27 -30.35 9.16
C ASP A 58 -1.73 -31.76 8.92
N ARG A 59 -2.57 -32.70 8.44
CA ARG A 59 -2.09 -34.04 8.05
C ARG A 59 -1.01 -34.03 6.97
N THR A 60 -1.08 -33.10 6.02
CA THR A 60 -0.03 -32.97 5.00
C THR A 60 1.25 -32.36 5.57
N TYR A 61 1.13 -31.35 6.45
CA TYR A 61 2.28 -30.73 7.11
C TYR A 61 2.98 -31.71 8.06
N ASP A 62 2.24 -32.48 8.86
CA ASP A 62 2.79 -33.51 9.76
C ASP A 62 3.57 -34.59 8.99
N ARG A 63 3.19 -34.83 7.74
CA ARG A 63 3.87 -35.75 6.82
C ARG A 63 4.98 -35.10 6.00
N ASN A 64 5.28 -33.82 6.23
CA ASN A 64 6.20 -33.00 5.44
C ASN A 64 5.91 -33.02 3.92
N LEU A 65 4.63 -33.16 3.56
CA LEU A 65 4.19 -33.14 2.17
C LEU A 65 3.77 -31.72 1.76
N PRO A 66 4.04 -31.33 0.50
CA PRO A 66 3.70 -30.01 0.02
C PRO A 66 2.17 -29.85 -0.11
N VAL A 67 1.65 -28.76 0.44
CA VAL A 67 0.23 -28.39 0.32
C VAL A 67 -0.03 -27.74 -1.03
N SER A 68 -1.20 -28.00 -1.60
CA SER A 68 -1.60 -27.37 -2.87
C SER A 68 -2.01 -25.92 -2.65
N SER A 69 -1.64 -25.04 -3.58
CA SER A 69 -2.13 -23.65 -3.59
C SER A 69 -3.66 -23.57 -3.68
N LEU A 70 -4.30 -24.54 -4.36
CA LEU A 70 -5.76 -24.62 -4.43
C LEU A 70 -6.40 -24.82 -3.06
N THR A 71 -5.84 -25.66 -2.20
CA THR A 71 -6.38 -25.91 -0.86
C THR A 71 -6.33 -24.66 0.01
N VAL A 72 -5.26 -23.86 -0.10
CA VAL A 72 -5.16 -22.56 0.59
C VAL A 72 -6.14 -21.55 0.01
N SER A 73 -6.27 -21.46 -1.32
CA SER A 73 -7.25 -20.57 -1.95
C SER A 73 -8.69 -20.87 -1.51
N ARG A 74 -9.06 -22.15 -1.43
CA ARG A 74 -10.35 -22.62 -0.92
C ARG A 74 -10.54 -22.25 0.55
N PHE A 75 -9.48 -22.42 1.36
CA PHE A 75 -9.53 -22.06 2.78
C PHE A 75 -9.84 -20.57 2.97
N VAL A 76 -9.15 -19.69 2.22
CA VAL A 76 -9.36 -18.24 2.28
C VAL A 76 -10.73 -17.83 1.74
N ASP A 77 -11.21 -18.45 0.67
CA ASP A 77 -12.54 -18.16 0.10
C ASP A 77 -13.70 -18.52 1.05
N THR A 78 -13.49 -19.52 1.90
CA THR A 78 -14.50 -20.11 2.81
C THR A 78 -14.69 -19.31 4.10
N ILE A 79 -13.77 -18.39 4.43
CA ILE A 79 -13.78 -17.61 5.68
C ILE A 79 -15.14 -16.90 5.86
N SER A 80 -15.78 -17.21 6.98
CA SER A 80 -17.11 -16.78 7.41
C SER A 80 -17.08 -15.97 8.73
N SER A 81 -16.03 -16.11 9.54
CA SER A 81 -15.90 -15.46 10.86
C SER A 81 -14.53 -14.78 11.06
N GLN A 82 -14.48 -13.79 11.97
CA GLN A 82 -13.24 -13.11 12.38
C GLN A 82 -12.22 -14.07 13.03
N GLU A 83 -12.67 -15.11 13.73
CA GLU A 83 -11.78 -16.13 14.31
C GLU A 83 -11.10 -16.97 13.21
N GLU A 84 -11.83 -17.28 12.15
CA GLU A 84 -11.32 -18.03 11.00
C GLU A 84 -10.28 -17.22 10.23
N VAL A 85 -10.33 -15.89 10.29
CA VAL A 85 -9.24 -15.03 9.79
C VAL A 85 -7.93 -15.31 10.53
N ASN A 86 -7.94 -15.52 11.86
CA ASN A 86 -6.71 -15.92 12.59
C ASN A 86 -6.18 -17.27 12.12
N GLN A 87 -7.07 -18.23 11.88
CA GLN A 87 -6.68 -19.56 11.39
C GLN A 87 -6.08 -19.46 9.99
N ALA A 88 -6.67 -18.64 9.13
CA ALA A 88 -6.18 -18.39 7.78
C ALA A 88 -4.81 -17.73 7.78
N GLU A 89 -4.58 -16.74 8.66
CA GLU A 89 -3.25 -16.14 8.85
C GLU A 89 -2.20 -17.20 9.21
N TYR A 90 -2.51 -18.09 10.14
CA TYR A 90 -1.63 -19.21 10.52
C TYR A 90 -1.33 -20.16 9.36
N TYR A 91 -2.35 -20.55 8.58
CA TYR A 91 -2.13 -21.44 7.44
C TYR A 91 -1.39 -20.76 6.28
N LEU A 92 -1.57 -19.45 6.07
CA LEU A 92 -0.78 -18.68 5.11
C LEU A 92 0.70 -18.62 5.53
N TYR A 93 0.97 -18.38 6.81
CA TYR A 93 2.33 -18.46 7.36
C TYR A 93 2.96 -19.84 7.14
N LYS A 94 2.25 -20.93 7.49
CA LYS A 94 2.73 -22.29 7.25
C LYS A 94 2.96 -22.59 5.76
N PHE A 95 2.07 -22.11 4.89
CA PHE A 95 2.19 -22.31 3.46
C PHE A 95 3.43 -21.62 2.88
N ARG A 96 3.77 -20.42 3.39
CA ARG A 96 5.00 -19.72 3.01
C ARG A 96 6.27 -20.48 3.41
N HIS A 97 6.21 -21.24 4.50
CA HIS A 97 7.30 -22.12 4.95
C HIS A 97 7.23 -23.53 4.33
N SER A 98 6.44 -23.72 3.27
CA SER A 98 6.34 -24.97 2.54
C SER A 98 7.09 -24.91 1.20
N PRO A 99 7.42 -26.06 0.57
CA PRO A 99 8.07 -26.08 -0.75
C PRO A 99 7.26 -25.36 -1.84
N ASN A 100 5.95 -25.27 -1.68
CA ASN A 100 5.04 -24.67 -2.66
C ASN A 100 4.79 -23.17 -2.43
N CYS A 101 5.63 -22.50 -1.62
CA CYS A 101 5.46 -21.11 -1.25
C CYS A 101 5.42 -20.11 -2.42
N TRP A 102 6.08 -20.45 -3.54
CA TRP A 102 6.08 -19.64 -4.76
C TRP A 102 4.76 -19.74 -5.52
N TYR A 103 4.01 -20.84 -5.36
CA TYR A 103 2.76 -21.07 -6.09
C TYR A 103 1.54 -20.38 -5.44
N LEU A 104 1.75 -19.46 -4.49
CA LEU A 104 0.66 -18.61 -4.00
C LEU A 104 0.15 -17.74 -5.16
N ARG A 105 -1.16 -17.70 -5.34
CA ARG A 105 -1.79 -17.03 -6.49
C ARG A 105 -2.36 -15.68 -6.10
N ASP A 106 -2.35 -14.75 -7.04
CA ASP A 106 -2.80 -13.37 -6.86
C ASP A 106 -4.26 -13.31 -6.40
N TRP A 107 -5.14 -14.17 -6.95
CA TRP A 107 -6.53 -14.23 -6.50
C TRP A 107 -6.68 -14.68 -5.04
N THR A 108 -5.74 -15.46 -4.50
CA THR A 108 -5.77 -15.87 -3.08
C THR A 108 -5.39 -14.68 -2.20
N ILE A 109 -4.40 -13.89 -2.61
CA ILE A 109 -3.98 -12.65 -1.93
C ILE A 109 -5.11 -11.62 -1.97
N HIS A 110 -5.71 -11.44 -3.15
CA HIS A 110 -6.87 -10.58 -3.33
C HIS A 110 -8.07 -11.04 -2.48
N SER A 111 -8.31 -12.37 -2.40
CA SER A 111 -9.36 -12.95 -1.54
C SER A 111 -9.09 -12.65 -0.07
N TRP A 112 -7.86 -12.87 0.39
CA TRP A 112 -7.45 -12.61 1.76
C TRP A 112 -7.75 -11.17 2.16
N ILE A 113 -7.32 -10.22 1.34
CA ILE A 113 -7.49 -8.79 1.63
C ILE A 113 -8.97 -8.40 1.62
N ARG A 114 -9.76 -8.91 0.66
CA ARG A 114 -11.21 -8.67 0.65
C ARG A 114 -11.91 -9.27 1.87
N GLN A 115 -11.49 -10.44 2.35
CA GLN A 115 -12.06 -11.04 3.55
C GLN A 115 -11.71 -10.23 4.80
N CYS A 116 -10.46 -9.75 4.92
CA CYS A 116 -10.07 -8.84 5.99
C CYS A 116 -10.91 -7.56 5.98
N LEU A 117 -11.16 -6.97 4.81
CA LEU A 117 -12.03 -5.79 4.65
C LEU A 117 -13.49 -6.10 5.03
N LYS A 118 -14.01 -7.26 4.64
CA LYS A 118 -15.40 -7.68 4.91
C LYS A 118 -15.69 -7.86 6.40
N TYR A 119 -14.76 -8.45 7.15
CA TYR A 119 -14.89 -8.65 8.60
C TYR A 119 -14.36 -7.48 9.44
N GLY A 120 -13.93 -6.39 8.80
CA GLY A 120 -13.40 -5.20 9.49
C GLY A 120 -12.04 -5.42 10.16
N VAL A 121 -11.34 -6.51 9.85
CA VAL A 121 -10.06 -6.88 10.47
C VAL A 121 -8.89 -6.35 9.64
N LYS A 122 -8.90 -5.03 9.37
CA LYS A 122 -7.92 -4.37 8.51
C LYS A 122 -6.50 -4.45 9.08
N GLU A 123 -6.38 -4.40 10.41
CA GLU A 123 -5.10 -4.49 11.13
C GLU A 123 -4.30 -5.75 10.79
N LYS A 124 -4.97 -6.89 10.60
CA LYS A 124 -4.30 -8.13 10.20
C LYS A 124 -3.81 -8.08 8.76
N ALA A 125 -4.58 -7.48 7.85
CA ALA A 125 -4.11 -7.26 6.48
C ALA A 125 -2.81 -6.44 6.50
N LEU A 126 -2.78 -5.35 7.26
CA LEU A 126 -1.58 -4.52 7.43
C LEU A 126 -0.43 -5.29 8.11
N HIS A 127 -0.70 -6.10 9.12
CA HIS A 127 0.32 -6.96 9.76
C HIS A 127 0.94 -7.94 8.74
N THR A 128 0.11 -8.61 7.94
CA THR A 128 0.59 -9.55 6.94
C THR A 128 1.36 -8.87 5.80
N LEU A 129 1.04 -7.61 5.48
CA LEU A 129 1.78 -6.80 4.51
C LEU A 129 3.15 -6.38 5.03
N LYS A 130 3.22 -5.87 6.26
CA LYS A 130 4.51 -5.53 6.90
C LYS A 130 5.42 -6.75 7.01
N ASN A 131 4.84 -7.91 7.28
CA ASN A 131 5.54 -9.19 7.37
C ASN A 131 5.56 -9.96 6.04
N LYS A 132 5.78 -9.28 4.91
CA LYS A 132 5.77 -9.89 3.56
C LYS A 132 6.69 -11.10 3.39
N VAL A 133 7.82 -11.15 4.10
CA VAL A 133 8.75 -12.29 4.02
C VAL A 133 8.13 -13.56 4.60
N GLN A 134 7.42 -13.43 5.72
CA GLN A 134 6.86 -14.53 6.51
C GLN A 134 5.53 -15.05 5.95
N TYR A 135 4.70 -14.19 5.37
CA TYR A 135 3.40 -14.57 4.81
C TYR A 135 3.41 -14.70 3.28
N GLY A 136 4.35 -14.05 2.59
CA GLY A 136 4.44 -14.08 1.13
C GLY A 136 3.30 -13.34 0.41
N ILE A 137 2.69 -12.34 1.05
CA ILE A 137 1.57 -11.58 0.50
C ILE A 137 2.12 -10.37 -0.26
N PHE A 138 2.05 -10.44 -1.59
CA PHE A 138 2.44 -9.38 -2.52
C PHE A 138 1.20 -9.01 -3.35
N PRO A 139 0.41 -8.02 -2.93
CA PRO A 139 -0.80 -7.61 -3.63
C PRO A 139 -0.51 -6.94 -4.97
N ASP A 140 -1.51 -6.94 -5.84
CA ASP A 140 -1.58 -6.09 -7.03
C ASP A 140 -1.95 -4.65 -6.67
N ASP A 141 -1.60 -3.71 -7.53
CA ASP A 141 -1.90 -2.28 -7.43
C ASP A 141 -3.38 -2.01 -7.09
N PHE A 142 -4.30 -2.75 -7.73
CA PHE A 142 -5.73 -2.62 -7.47
C PHE A 142 -6.10 -2.99 -6.02
N THR A 143 -5.48 -4.03 -5.46
CA THR A 143 -5.74 -4.44 -4.08
C THR A 143 -5.11 -3.48 -3.07
N PHE A 144 -3.94 -2.92 -3.38
CA PHE A 144 -3.38 -1.83 -2.58
C PHE A 144 -4.32 -0.63 -2.54
N ASN A 145 -4.91 -0.24 -3.68
CA ASN A 145 -5.87 0.86 -3.75
C ASN A 145 -7.10 0.62 -2.88
N LEU A 146 -7.63 -0.61 -2.87
CA LEU A 146 -8.74 -0.98 -1.98
C LEU A 146 -8.39 -0.80 -0.50
N LEU A 147 -7.18 -1.21 -0.09
CA LEU A 147 -6.72 -1.06 1.29
C LEU A 147 -6.52 0.40 1.67
N ILE A 148 -5.80 1.17 0.84
CA ILE A 148 -5.53 2.58 1.07
C ILE A 148 -6.84 3.37 1.20
N ASP A 149 -7.79 3.18 0.28
CA ASP A 149 -9.10 3.85 0.33
C ASP A 149 -9.90 3.44 1.57
N SER A 150 -9.80 2.18 2.01
CA SER A 150 -10.46 1.74 3.24
C SER A 150 -9.94 2.43 4.50
N TYR A 151 -8.64 2.77 4.57
CA TYR A 151 -8.06 3.51 5.69
C TYR A 151 -8.34 5.01 5.60
N ILE A 152 -8.32 5.57 4.39
CA ILE A 152 -8.70 6.96 4.15
C ILE A 152 -10.18 7.20 4.55
N LYS A 153 -11.06 6.24 4.28
CA LYS A 153 -12.47 6.29 4.68
C LYS A 153 -12.67 6.32 6.19
N ASP A 154 -11.83 5.59 6.92
CA ASP A 154 -11.85 5.55 8.38
C ASP A 154 -11.14 6.78 9.02
N GLY A 155 -10.38 7.55 8.22
CA GLY A 155 -9.58 8.68 8.68
C GLY A 155 -8.25 8.29 9.35
N ASP A 156 -7.84 7.01 9.26
CA ASP A 156 -6.56 6.54 9.77
C ASP A 156 -5.45 6.71 8.72
N PHE A 157 -4.89 7.91 8.68
CA PHE A 157 -3.82 8.26 7.75
C PHE A 157 -2.48 7.61 8.09
N LYS A 158 -2.25 7.22 9.36
CA LYS A 158 -1.01 6.57 9.77
C LYS A 158 -0.92 5.16 9.17
N SER A 159 -2.00 4.39 9.31
CA SER A 159 -2.08 3.06 8.69
C SER A 159 -2.08 3.14 7.17
N ALA A 160 -2.76 4.14 6.58
CA ALA A 160 -2.72 4.38 5.14
C ALA A 160 -1.27 4.63 4.64
N CYS A 161 -0.48 5.43 5.37
CA CYS A 161 0.93 5.65 5.03
C CYS A 161 1.75 4.36 5.13
N SER A 162 1.56 3.56 6.18
CA SER A 162 2.21 2.25 6.26
C SER A 162 1.88 1.32 5.09
N VAL A 163 0.69 1.41 4.49
CA VAL A 163 0.37 0.66 3.26
C VAL A 163 1.13 1.23 2.07
N VAL A 164 1.22 2.56 1.94
CA VAL A 164 1.99 3.23 0.88
C VAL A 164 3.49 2.93 0.98
N GLU A 165 4.03 2.81 2.19
CA GLU A 165 5.40 2.35 2.42
C GLU A 165 5.62 0.94 1.84
N GLU A 166 4.65 0.04 1.95
CA GLU A 166 4.75 -1.29 1.36
C GLU A 166 4.59 -1.28 -0.17
N VAL A 167 3.71 -0.42 -0.72
CA VAL A 167 3.62 -0.17 -2.18
C VAL A 167 4.99 0.27 -2.71
N MET A 168 5.62 1.19 -1.98
CA MET A 168 6.93 1.71 -2.29
C MET A 168 8.00 0.62 -2.28
N LEU A 169 8.05 -0.22 -1.22
CA LEU A 169 9.05 -1.29 -1.12
C LEU A 169 8.88 -2.37 -2.20
N GLN A 170 7.71 -2.48 -2.81
CA GLN A 170 7.43 -3.36 -3.95
C GLN A 170 7.57 -2.65 -5.31
N GLU A 171 7.88 -1.35 -5.31
CA GLU A 171 7.92 -0.48 -6.49
C GLU A 171 6.61 -0.52 -7.33
N ALA A 172 5.49 -0.81 -6.68
CA ALA A 172 4.18 -1.07 -7.29
C ALA A 172 3.43 0.24 -7.63
N PHE A 173 4.00 1.02 -8.55
CA PHE A 173 3.45 2.31 -9.02
C PHE A 173 3.06 2.28 -10.50
N ASP A 174 2.57 1.15 -11.01
CA ASP A 174 2.22 1.03 -12.43
C ASP A 174 0.92 1.76 -12.75
N LEU A 175 -0.08 1.68 -11.85
CA LEU A 175 -1.34 2.37 -12.02
C LEU A 175 -1.30 3.84 -11.56
N SER A 176 -1.85 4.74 -12.38
CA SER A 176 -1.96 6.16 -12.05
C SER A 176 -2.85 6.42 -10.83
N SER A 177 -3.83 5.56 -10.58
CA SER A 177 -4.71 5.62 -9.40
C SER A 177 -3.92 5.40 -8.11
N THR A 178 -3.02 4.42 -8.09
CA THR A 178 -2.15 4.10 -6.95
C THR A 178 -1.24 5.27 -6.63
N GLN A 179 -0.69 5.92 -7.65
CA GLN A 179 0.15 7.11 -7.49
C GLN A 179 -0.65 8.27 -6.86
N ILE A 180 -1.85 8.56 -7.37
CA ILE A 180 -2.69 9.66 -6.86
C ILE A 180 -3.16 9.39 -5.42
N LEU A 181 -3.59 8.16 -5.12
CA LEU A 181 -4.01 7.75 -3.78
C LEU A 181 -2.86 7.81 -2.78
N SER A 182 -1.67 7.36 -3.20
CA SER A 182 -0.46 7.42 -2.38
C SER A 182 -0.10 8.86 -2.06
N LEU A 183 -0.06 9.76 -3.06
CA LEU A 183 0.20 11.19 -2.82
C LEU A 183 -0.82 11.81 -1.87
N TYR A 184 -2.10 11.47 -2.02
CA TYR A 184 -3.14 11.98 -1.13
C TYR A 184 -2.95 11.50 0.32
N ALA A 185 -2.66 10.21 0.52
CA ALA A 185 -2.42 9.64 1.84
C ALA A 185 -1.19 10.28 2.51
N LEU A 186 -0.09 10.40 1.79
CA LEU A 186 1.15 11.03 2.28
C LEU A 186 0.96 12.52 2.58
N ALA A 187 0.24 13.26 1.73
CA ALA A 187 -0.08 14.67 1.97
C ALA A 187 -0.95 14.87 3.22
N SER A 188 -1.94 13.97 3.42
CA SER A 188 -2.81 13.98 4.59
C SER A 188 -2.05 13.68 5.88
N TYR A 189 -1.07 12.78 5.81
CA TYR A 189 -0.20 12.48 6.94
C TYR A 189 0.76 13.64 7.26
N LEU A 190 1.40 14.24 6.26
CA LEU A 190 2.25 15.42 6.45
C LEU A 190 1.48 16.60 7.05
N ALA A 191 0.21 16.79 6.68
CA ALA A 191 -0.63 17.83 7.25
C ALA A 191 -0.86 17.66 8.76
N THR A 192 -0.79 16.42 9.29
CA THR A 192 -0.88 16.18 10.73
C THR A 192 0.39 16.56 11.50
N ARG A 193 1.49 16.93 10.81
CA ARG A 193 2.81 17.28 11.37
C ARG A 193 3.24 16.38 12.54
N PRO A 194 3.38 15.06 12.33
CA PRO A 194 3.84 14.15 13.37
C PRO A 194 5.31 14.43 13.73
N GLN A 195 5.69 14.15 14.99
CA GLN A 195 7.09 14.01 15.36
C GLN A 195 7.60 12.71 14.75
N LEU A 196 8.33 12.82 13.64
CA LEU A 196 8.81 11.67 12.89
C LEU A 196 10.10 11.13 13.51
N ALA A 197 10.16 9.82 13.71
CA ALA A 197 11.44 9.16 13.95
C ALA A 197 12.28 9.17 12.65
N VAL A 198 13.61 9.14 12.76
CA VAL A 198 14.50 9.13 11.58
C VAL A 198 14.19 7.98 10.60
N SER A 199 13.68 6.85 11.09
CA SER A 199 13.22 5.74 10.24
C SER A 199 11.94 6.07 9.46
N GLU A 200 11.00 6.78 10.09
CA GLU A 200 9.76 7.23 9.46
C GLU A 200 10.04 8.35 8.45
N GLU A 201 10.98 9.26 8.75
CA GLU A 201 11.45 10.28 7.80
C GLU A 201 12.05 9.62 6.54
N ARG A 202 12.84 8.55 6.71
CA ARG A 202 13.41 7.79 5.59
C ARG A 202 12.32 7.15 4.71
N MET A 203 11.36 6.45 5.32
CA MET A 203 10.29 5.76 4.57
C MET A 203 9.35 6.76 3.89
N LEU A 204 8.99 7.84 4.59
CA LEU A 204 8.18 8.92 4.05
C LEU A 204 8.87 9.66 2.91
N GLY A 205 10.16 10.00 3.08
CA GLY A 205 10.93 10.68 2.04
C GLY A 205 11.05 9.85 0.77
N ALA A 206 11.30 8.55 0.92
CA ALA A 206 11.48 7.64 -0.18
C ALA A 206 10.16 7.30 -0.91
N SER A 207 9.04 7.19 -0.18
CA SER A 207 7.71 7.03 -0.79
C SER A 207 7.26 8.26 -1.58
N LEU A 208 7.51 9.47 -1.04
CA LEU A 208 7.25 10.73 -1.76
C LEU A 208 8.09 10.86 -3.03
N LEU A 209 9.38 10.48 -2.97
CA LEU A 209 10.28 10.54 -4.11
C LEU A 209 9.82 9.60 -5.23
N LEU A 210 9.63 8.32 -4.94
CA LEU A 210 9.25 7.33 -5.96
C LEU A 210 7.88 7.63 -6.57
N CYS A 211 6.91 8.05 -5.75
CA CYS A 211 5.61 8.44 -6.25
C CYS A 211 5.67 9.74 -7.08
N GLY A 212 6.52 10.69 -6.67
CA GLY A 212 6.75 11.95 -7.37
C GLY A 212 7.43 11.77 -8.72
N MET A 213 8.36 10.83 -8.88
CA MET A 213 9.04 10.55 -10.15
C MET A 213 8.11 10.09 -11.27
N LYS A 214 6.96 9.51 -10.92
CA LYS A 214 5.96 9.03 -11.90
C LYS A 214 4.96 10.12 -12.33
N GLN A 215 4.96 11.27 -11.65
CA GLN A 215 3.99 12.35 -11.84
C GLN A 215 4.69 13.62 -12.32
N GLU A 216 4.42 14.04 -13.55
CA GLU A 216 4.95 15.30 -14.11
C GLU A 216 4.16 16.54 -13.67
N ASN A 217 3.18 16.35 -12.78
CA ASN A 217 2.34 17.41 -12.26
C ASN A 217 3.07 18.27 -11.20
N SER A 218 2.57 19.49 -10.96
CA SER A 218 3.03 20.37 -9.86
C SER A 218 3.10 19.63 -8.51
N VAL A 219 2.09 18.82 -8.19
CA VAL A 219 2.06 17.99 -6.98
C VAL A 219 3.18 16.95 -6.97
N GLY A 220 3.49 16.33 -8.12
CA GLY A 220 4.58 15.37 -8.26
C GLY A 220 5.95 16.00 -7.97
N LEU A 221 6.23 17.18 -8.55
CA LEU A 221 7.49 17.89 -8.30
C LEU A 221 7.61 18.41 -6.87
N SER A 222 6.51 18.88 -6.28
CA SER A 222 6.50 19.25 -4.86
C SER A 222 6.71 18.04 -3.93
N ALA A 223 6.21 16.86 -4.30
CA ALA A 223 6.47 15.60 -3.59
C ALA A 223 7.94 15.15 -3.76
N GLN A 224 8.53 15.29 -4.96
CA GLN A 224 9.96 15.03 -5.17
C GLN A 224 10.84 15.96 -4.32
N LEU A 225 10.49 17.25 -4.24
CA LEU A 225 11.20 18.22 -3.42
C LEU A 225 11.17 17.80 -1.94
N LEU A 226 9.98 17.52 -1.41
CA LEU A 226 9.79 17.04 -0.03
C LEU A 226 10.48 15.69 0.24
N GLY A 227 10.43 14.78 -0.72
CA GLY A 227 11.07 13.48 -0.62
C GLY A 227 12.59 13.60 -0.50
N ASN A 228 13.20 14.36 -1.42
CA ASN A 228 14.63 14.65 -1.40
C ASN A 228 15.05 15.46 -0.15
N ALA A 229 14.19 16.33 0.36
CA ALA A 229 14.39 17.07 1.61
C ALA A 229 14.60 16.13 2.80
N LEU A 230 13.64 15.22 2.99
CA LEU A 230 13.62 14.26 4.09
C LEU A 230 14.79 13.29 3.99
N LEU A 231 15.06 12.78 2.78
CA LEU A 231 16.21 11.91 2.54
C LEU A 231 17.53 12.63 2.79
N GLY A 232 17.64 13.90 2.40
CA GLY A 232 18.81 14.73 2.68
C GLY A 232 19.03 14.95 4.17
N LYS A 233 17.98 15.18 4.97
CA LYS A 233 18.10 15.25 6.43
C LYS A 233 18.66 13.95 7.03
N VAL A 234 18.16 12.80 6.57
CA VAL A 234 18.63 11.50 7.03
C VAL A 234 20.07 11.23 6.57
N GLU A 235 20.43 11.61 5.35
CA GLU A 235 21.79 11.56 4.79
C GLU A 235 22.78 12.29 5.70
N MET A 236 22.47 13.56 6.04
CA MET A 236 23.33 14.40 6.86
C MET A 236 23.43 13.91 8.31
N SER A 237 22.41 13.21 8.82
CA SER A 237 22.36 12.77 10.21
C SER A 237 23.03 11.41 10.44
N LYS A 238 22.79 10.44 9.55
CA LYS A 238 23.17 9.02 9.72
C LYS A 238 24.04 8.45 8.59
N GLY A 239 24.36 9.24 7.57
CA GLY A 239 25.12 8.80 6.40
C GLY A 239 24.27 8.04 5.37
N ILE A 240 24.86 7.80 4.20
CA ILE A 240 24.14 7.27 3.02
C ILE A 240 23.79 5.79 3.17
N HIS A 241 24.62 5.03 3.87
CA HIS A 241 24.36 3.61 4.09
C HIS A 241 23.02 3.35 4.79
N ALA A 242 22.62 4.25 5.71
CA ALA A 242 21.33 4.16 6.38
C ALA A 242 20.15 4.42 5.43
N LEU A 243 20.35 5.12 4.32
CA LEU A 243 19.30 5.43 3.35
C LEU A 243 18.97 4.24 2.45
N PHE A 244 19.95 3.68 1.76
CA PHE A 244 19.69 2.63 0.75
C PHE A 244 19.55 1.23 1.36
N LYS A 245 19.97 1.01 2.62
CA LYS A 245 19.80 -0.30 3.26
C LYS A 245 18.32 -0.67 3.39
N GLU A 246 17.95 -1.76 2.72
CA GLU A 246 16.59 -2.34 2.66
C GLU A 246 15.56 -1.43 1.97
N MET A 247 16.01 -0.45 1.18
CA MET A 247 15.15 0.47 0.46
C MET A 247 15.48 0.46 -1.05
N PRO A 248 14.48 0.64 -1.94
CA PRO A 248 14.69 0.83 -3.37
C PRO A 248 15.21 2.24 -3.70
N LEU A 249 16.39 2.58 -3.19
CA LEU A 249 17.04 3.89 -3.42
C LEU A 249 18.44 3.72 -4.01
N SER A 250 18.85 4.70 -4.81
CA SER A 250 20.22 4.77 -5.32
C SER A 250 21.23 5.03 -4.20
N TRP A 251 22.43 4.44 -4.31
CA TRP A 251 23.58 4.75 -3.45
C TRP A 251 24.27 6.09 -3.78
N GLU A 252 23.75 6.83 -4.75
CA GLU A 252 24.29 8.13 -5.14
C GLU A 252 24.06 9.18 -4.06
N ARG A 253 25.10 9.99 -3.80
CA ARG A 253 25.12 11.05 -2.79
C ARG A 253 24.34 12.29 -3.23
N GLY A 254 23.96 13.10 -2.25
CA GLY A 254 23.53 14.48 -2.47
C GLY A 254 22.05 14.60 -2.78
N TYR A 255 21.17 14.07 -1.91
CA TYR A 255 19.73 14.24 -2.06
C TYR A 255 19.30 15.72 -1.97
N LEU A 256 20.00 16.53 -1.17
CA LEU A 256 19.79 17.99 -1.15
C LEU A 256 20.13 18.66 -2.49
N SER A 257 21.17 18.18 -3.18
CA SER A 257 21.51 18.71 -4.51
C SER A 257 20.42 18.38 -5.55
N ARG A 258 19.84 17.18 -5.47
CA ARG A 258 18.69 16.77 -6.29
C ARG A 258 17.44 17.60 -5.98
N ALA A 259 17.21 17.93 -4.71
CA ALA A 259 16.13 18.85 -4.32
C ALA A 259 16.28 20.22 -4.99
N LEU A 260 17.49 20.78 -5.00
CA LEU A 260 17.78 22.05 -5.69
C LEU A 260 17.65 21.91 -7.22
N ALA A 261 18.08 20.79 -7.81
CA ALA A 261 17.90 20.53 -9.23
C ALA A 261 16.41 20.48 -9.64
N VAL A 262 15.53 19.97 -8.78
CA VAL A 262 14.06 20.03 -9.00
C VAL A 262 13.58 21.48 -9.01
N MET A 263 14.08 22.33 -8.10
CA MET A 263 13.74 23.76 -8.08
C MET A 263 14.24 24.49 -9.33
N GLU A 264 15.47 24.20 -9.78
CA GLU A 264 16.03 24.72 -11.03
C GLU A 264 15.23 24.25 -12.24
N GLY A 265 14.81 22.98 -12.26
CA GLY A 265 13.93 22.43 -13.29
C GLY A 265 12.58 23.14 -13.37
N VAL A 266 11.97 23.45 -12.22
CA VAL A 266 10.71 24.23 -12.18
C VAL A 266 10.93 25.67 -12.63
N ALA A 267 12.04 26.31 -12.24
CA ALA A 267 12.39 27.65 -12.70
C ALA A 267 12.63 27.69 -14.22
N ALA A 268 13.26 26.66 -14.79
CA ALA A 268 13.47 26.55 -16.24
C ALA A 268 12.21 26.16 -17.02
N ALA A 269 11.28 25.43 -16.40
CA ALA A 269 10.05 24.99 -17.07
C ALA A 269 9.14 26.17 -17.43
N SER A 270 8.64 26.18 -18.67
CA SER A 270 7.76 27.23 -19.20
C SER A 270 6.26 26.95 -19.00
N GLY A 271 5.91 25.92 -18.22
CA GLY A 271 4.52 25.53 -17.95
C GLY A 271 3.93 26.12 -16.66
N ASP A 272 2.63 25.89 -16.42
CA ASP A 272 1.89 26.23 -15.18
C ASP A 272 2.28 25.34 -13.98
N VAL A 273 3.53 24.88 -13.97
CA VAL A 273 4.09 24.00 -12.96
C VAL A 273 4.56 24.86 -11.81
N LYS A 274 3.92 24.66 -10.66
CA LYS A 274 4.17 25.44 -9.45
C LYS A 274 4.64 24.55 -8.32
N LEU A 275 5.35 25.12 -7.36
CA LEU A 275 5.73 24.47 -6.12
C LEU A 275 4.85 24.99 -4.98
N SER A 276 4.37 24.09 -4.12
CA SER A 276 3.62 24.47 -2.93
C SER A 276 4.53 25.21 -1.94
N LYS A 277 4.02 26.33 -1.42
CA LYS A 277 4.70 27.11 -0.38
C LYS A 277 5.08 26.25 0.82
N ASP A 278 4.19 25.35 1.25
CA ASP A 278 4.44 24.43 2.37
C ASP A 278 5.72 23.59 2.18
N SER A 279 6.02 23.19 0.94
CA SER A 279 7.20 22.37 0.64
C SER A 279 8.49 23.17 0.72
N LEU A 280 8.44 24.44 0.31
CA LEU A 280 9.55 25.37 0.43
C LEU A 280 9.80 25.77 1.88
N ASP A 281 8.72 26.04 2.63
CA ASP A 281 8.81 26.34 4.06
C ASP A 281 9.40 25.15 4.83
N TYR A 282 8.98 23.92 4.51
CA TYR A 282 9.52 22.71 5.13
C TYR A 282 11.02 22.52 4.83
N MET A 283 11.44 22.74 3.58
CA MET A 283 12.87 22.74 3.21
C MET A 283 13.68 23.78 3.99
N ASN A 284 13.12 24.99 4.15
CA ASN A 284 13.77 26.05 4.91
C ASN A 284 13.93 25.68 6.39
N ASP A 285 12.88 25.13 7.00
CA ASP A 285 12.90 24.67 8.39
C ASP A 285 13.94 23.55 8.60
N LEU A 286 14.00 22.58 7.68
CA LEU A 286 15.00 21.50 7.72
C LEU A 286 16.44 22.02 7.60
N LEU A 287 16.69 22.96 6.68
CA LEU A 287 18.01 23.54 6.51
C LEU A 287 18.45 24.35 7.73
N GLN A 288 17.53 25.04 8.40
CA GLN A 288 17.79 25.73 9.67
C GLN A 288 18.07 24.75 10.81
N GLU A 289 17.30 23.66 10.90
CA GLU A 289 17.50 22.60 11.90
C GLU A 289 18.89 21.97 11.73
N LEU A 290 19.27 21.59 10.50
CA LEU A 290 20.58 21.04 10.20
C LEU A 290 21.72 22.01 10.53
N SER A 291 21.57 23.29 10.19
CA SER A 291 22.56 24.34 10.51
C SER A 291 22.72 24.54 12.02
N SER A 292 21.64 24.41 12.80
CA SER A 292 21.71 24.51 14.26
C SER A 292 22.33 23.27 14.90
N SER A 293 22.14 22.10 14.30
CA SER A 293 22.67 20.83 14.80
C SER A 293 24.17 20.67 14.57
N SER A 294 24.72 21.22 13.48
CA SER A 294 26.16 21.21 13.21
C SER A 294 26.96 22.02 14.24
N ASP A 295 26.39 23.10 14.78
CA ASP A 295 27.05 23.93 15.79
C ASP A 295 27.15 23.20 17.15
N SER A 296 26.20 22.30 17.46
CA SER A 296 26.18 21.53 18.71
C SER A 296 27.18 20.36 18.75
N LYS A 297 27.52 19.78 17.58
CA LYS A 297 28.51 18.69 17.48
C LYS A 297 29.96 19.16 17.54
N SER A 298 30.21 20.48 17.51
CA SER A 298 31.56 21.06 17.60
C SER A 298 32.06 21.24 19.04
N SER A 299 31.26 20.97 20.07
CA SER A 299 31.68 21.18 21.47
C SER A 299 31.41 19.96 22.36
N GLY A 300 32.42 19.09 22.45
CA GLY A 300 32.71 18.27 23.63
C GLY A 300 32.08 16.88 23.65
N GLU A 301 32.92 15.85 23.45
CA GLU A 301 32.96 14.65 24.29
C GLU A 301 34.21 13.83 23.91
N GLU A 302 35.35 14.14 24.53
CA GLU A 302 36.36 13.11 24.82
C GLU A 302 35.89 12.37 26.08
N SER A 303 35.40 11.15 25.94
CA SER A 303 35.35 10.22 27.07
C SER A 303 35.51 8.78 26.61
N ALA A 304 36.34 8.06 27.34
CA ALA A 304 36.88 6.76 27.04
C ALA A 304 35.90 5.61 27.32
N GLY A 305 35.98 4.56 26.48
CA GLY A 305 35.79 3.16 26.85
C GLY A 305 34.36 2.63 26.90
N GLU A 306 33.96 1.89 25.86
CA GLU A 306 33.56 0.47 25.94
C GLU A 306 33.26 -0.06 24.53
N GLU A 307 33.72 -1.28 24.24
CA GLU A 307 33.53 -1.96 22.96
C GLU A 307 32.05 -2.25 22.70
N VAL A 308 31.38 -1.35 21.96
CA VAL A 308 30.09 -1.60 21.35
C VAL A 308 30.28 -1.55 19.83
N LYS A 309 29.84 -2.62 19.17
CA LYS A 309 29.91 -2.86 17.72
C LYS A 309 29.81 -1.57 16.91
N LYS A 310 30.85 -1.27 16.10
CA LYS A 310 30.89 -0.18 15.11
C LYS A 310 29.57 -0.11 14.34
N GLU A 311 28.69 0.80 14.74
CA GLU A 311 27.63 1.30 13.87
C GLU A 311 28.33 2.00 12.70
N ASN A 312 27.87 1.73 11.48
CA ASN A 312 28.58 2.03 10.23
C ASN A 312 29.18 3.45 10.23
N PRO A 313 30.50 3.60 10.04
CA PRO A 313 31.14 4.91 10.11
C PRO A 313 30.57 5.82 9.03
N VAL A 314 30.31 7.08 9.39
CA VAL A 314 30.10 8.17 8.44
C VAL A 314 31.39 8.26 7.63
N ASP A 315 31.31 8.08 6.31
CA ASP A 315 32.49 8.08 5.45
C ASP A 315 33.04 9.52 5.31
N GLU A 316 34.34 9.70 5.05
CA GLU A 316 34.97 11.02 4.81
C GLU A 316 34.24 11.83 3.71
N GLU A 317 33.62 11.12 2.78
CA GLU A 317 32.85 11.69 1.69
C GLU A 317 31.44 12.16 2.13
N ASP A 318 30.86 11.58 3.18
CA ASP A 318 29.62 12.05 3.79
C ASP A 318 29.89 13.34 4.60
N GLU A 319 31.06 13.45 5.24
CA GLU A 319 31.53 14.70 5.87
C GLU A 319 31.77 15.80 4.82
N ALA A 320 32.29 15.44 3.64
CA ALA A 320 32.45 16.37 2.53
C ALA A 320 31.11 16.90 1.99
N GLU A 321 30.03 16.11 2.03
CA GLU A 321 28.68 16.59 1.71
C GLU A 321 28.12 17.50 2.80
N GLN A 322 28.36 17.20 4.08
CA GLN A 322 27.98 18.09 5.19
C GLN A 322 28.68 19.46 5.07
N ALA A 323 29.93 19.49 4.63
CA ALA A 323 30.65 20.75 4.41
C ALA A 323 30.03 21.62 3.29
N LYS A 324 29.24 21.04 2.37
CA LYS A 324 28.52 21.79 1.31
C LYS A 324 27.23 22.43 1.80
N LEU A 325 26.81 22.18 3.05
CA LEU A 325 25.54 22.68 3.60
C LEU A 325 25.36 24.21 3.49
N PRO A 326 26.37 25.06 3.77
CA PRO A 326 26.26 26.51 3.57
C PRO A 326 26.00 26.90 2.11
N GLN A 327 26.56 26.13 1.15
CA GLN A 327 26.35 26.36 -0.28
C GLN A 327 24.93 25.96 -0.70
N TYR A 328 24.38 24.90 -0.11
CA TYR A 328 22.98 24.51 -0.34
C TYR A 328 22.02 25.57 0.20
N VAL A 329 22.30 26.15 1.37
CA VAL A 329 21.47 27.23 1.96
C VAL A 329 21.49 28.50 1.10
N SER A 330 22.66 28.91 0.58
CA SER A 330 22.74 30.09 -0.29
C SER A 330 21.98 29.88 -1.61
N ARG A 331 22.21 28.74 -2.28
CA ARG A 331 21.51 28.38 -3.51
C ARG A 331 20.00 28.26 -3.30
N PHE A 332 19.56 27.67 -2.20
CA PHE A 332 18.15 27.57 -1.86
C PHE A 332 17.50 28.96 -1.76
N LYS A 333 18.13 29.90 -1.05
CA LYS A 333 17.63 31.29 -0.93
C LYS A 333 17.55 32.00 -2.28
N GLU A 334 18.57 31.82 -3.13
CA GLU A 334 18.57 32.36 -4.49
C GLU A 334 17.43 31.78 -5.32
N LEU A 335 17.23 30.46 -5.30
CA LEU A 335 16.17 29.80 -6.07
C LEU A 335 14.78 30.16 -5.57
N CYS A 336 14.56 30.28 -4.25
CA CYS A 336 13.31 30.78 -3.70
C CYS A 336 12.99 32.18 -4.22
N SER A 337 13.96 33.11 -4.21
CA SER A 337 13.75 34.46 -4.74
C SER A 337 13.41 34.47 -6.24
N ARG A 338 14.02 33.57 -7.03
CA ARG A 338 13.72 33.42 -8.46
C ARG A 338 12.31 32.88 -8.67
N LEU A 339 11.92 31.82 -7.95
CA LEU A 339 10.58 31.21 -8.05
C LEU A 339 9.47 32.18 -7.64
N GLU A 340 9.71 33.00 -6.61
CA GLU A 340 8.79 34.07 -6.20
C GLU A 340 8.67 35.15 -7.28
N SER A 341 9.79 35.57 -7.88
CA SER A 341 9.78 36.57 -8.96
C SER A 341 9.05 36.11 -10.22
N GLU A 342 9.10 34.81 -10.51
CA GLU A 342 8.40 34.18 -11.64
C GLU A 342 6.94 33.83 -11.34
N GLY A 343 6.48 33.99 -10.09
CA GLY A 343 5.11 33.64 -9.69
C GLY A 343 4.80 32.15 -9.73
N LYS A 344 5.81 31.28 -9.61
CA LYS A 344 5.69 29.82 -9.66
C LYS A 344 5.46 29.16 -8.28
N VAL A 345 5.12 29.95 -7.27
CA VAL A 345 4.81 29.45 -5.93
C VAL A 345 3.30 29.43 -5.74
N ASP A 346 2.75 28.24 -5.50
CA ASP A 346 1.35 28.08 -5.16
C ASP A 346 1.12 28.42 -3.69
N SER A 347 0.14 29.29 -3.45
CA SER A 347 -0.34 29.61 -2.11
C SER A 347 -1.22 28.52 -1.50
N ALA A 348 -1.64 27.53 -2.31
CA ALA A 348 -2.41 26.39 -1.83
C ALA A 348 -1.50 25.44 -1.05
N SER A 349 -2.02 24.88 0.05
CA SER A 349 -1.29 23.87 0.81
C SER A 349 -1.05 22.62 -0.04
N PHE A 350 0.01 21.87 0.27
CA PHE A 350 0.33 20.62 -0.44
C PHE A 350 -0.85 19.64 -0.38
N LEU A 351 -1.56 19.61 0.75
CA LEU A 351 -2.80 18.86 0.91
C LEU A 351 -3.91 19.36 -0.01
N ALA A 352 -4.16 20.67 -0.08
CA ALA A 352 -5.19 21.22 -0.95
C ALA A 352 -4.90 20.89 -2.42
N ALA A 353 -3.64 21.00 -2.85
CA ALA A 353 -3.21 20.63 -4.20
C ALA A 353 -3.39 19.12 -4.46
N GLY A 354 -3.01 18.26 -3.51
CA GLY A 354 -3.23 16.81 -3.59
C GLY A 354 -4.71 16.43 -3.63
N THR A 355 -5.56 17.11 -2.85
CA THR A 355 -7.01 16.89 -2.86
C THR A 355 -7.65 17.30 -4.19
N ALA A 356 -7.21 18.42 -4.77
CA ALA A 356 -7.69 18.91 -6.06
C ALA A 356 -7.28 17.96 -7.19
N LEU A 357 -6.01 17.52 -7.19
CA LEU A 357 -5.50 16.54 -8.14
C LEU A 357 -6.30 15.25 -8.09
N ALA A 358 -6.55 14.73 -6.88
CA ALA A 358 -7.31 13.51 -6.72
C ALA A 358 -8.77 13.68 -7.17
N GLN A 359 -9.42 14.81 -6.86
CA GLN A 359 -10.79 15.04 -7.33
C GLN A 359 -10.92 15.14 -8.85
N GLN A 360 -9.91 15.69 -9.54
CA GLN A 360 -9.92 15.88 -10.99
C GLN A 360 -9.55 14.60 -11.75
N ASN A 361 -8.46 13.94 -11.34
CA ASN A 361 -7.84 12.88 -12.15
C ASN A 361 -8.31 11.46 -11.78
N MET A 362 -8.87 11.25 -10.57
CA MET A 362 -9.27 9.90 -10.13
C MET A 362 -10.35 9.29 -11.03
N ALA A 363 -11.35 10.07 -11.46
CA ALA A 363 -12.42 9.55 -12.32
C ALA A 363 -11.93 9.10 -13.72
N ALA A 364 -10.82 9.67 -14.19
CA ALA A 364 -10.17 9.25 -15.43
C ALA A 364 -9.31 8.00 -15.21
N ALA A 365 -8.58 7.94 -14.10
CA ALA A 365 -7.72 6.81 -13.72
C ALA A 365 -8.51 5.54 -13.36
N GLU A 366 -9.72 5.66 -12.79
CA GLU A 366 -10.53 4.50 -12.38
C GLU A 366 -11.04 3.64 -13.55
N LYS A 367 -11.25 4.24 -14.73
CA LYS A 367 -11.81 3.52 -15.89
C LYS A 367 -10.88 2.41 -16.41
N PRO A 368 -9.61 2.70 -16.77
CA PRO A 368 -8.71 1.65 -17.24
C PRO A 368 -8.43 0.60 -16.17
N ASP A 369 -8.35 0.99 -14.89
CA ASP A 369 -8.18 0.05 -13.78
C ASP A 369 -9.35 -0.95 -13.68
N LEU A 370 -10.58 -0.45 -13.77
CA LEU A 370 -11.77 -1.28 -13.73
C LEU A 370 -11.87 -2.21 -14.94
N GLU A 371 -11.41 -1.77 -16.12
CA GLU A 371 -11.33 -2.60 -17.31
C GLU A 371 -10.29 -3.72 -17.15
N LEU A 372 -9.09 -3.38 -16.65
CA LEU A 372 -8.03 -4.34 -16.34
C LEU A 372 -8.49 -5.36 -15.28
N TYR A 373 -9.13 -4.90 -14.22
CA TYR A 373 -9.67 -5.78 -13.19
C TYR A 373 -10.74 -6.72 -13.77
N LYS A 374 -11.67 -6.20 -14.59
CA LYS A 374 -12.70 -7.01 -15.25
C LYS A 374 -12.11 -8.02 -16.24
N SER A 375 -10.97 -7.74 -16.87
CA SER A 375 -10.27 -8.72 -17.73
C SER A 375 -9.52 -9.77 -16.93
N ASN A 376 -8.95 -9.43 -15.77
CA ASN A 376 -8.19 -10.36 -14.93
C ASN A 376 -9.09 -11.40 -14.25
N MET A 377 -10.30 -11.01 -13.86
CA MET A 377 -11.27 -11.88 -13.20
C MET A 377 -11.59 -13.19 -13.94
N PRO A 378 -12.01 -13.18 -15.24
CA PRO A 378 -12.26 -14.41 -15.98
C PRO A 378 -10.99 -15.23 -16.21
N ALA A 379 -9.81 -14.59 -16.32
CA ALA A 379 -8.53 -15.30 -16.44
C ALA A 379 -8.22 -16.10 -15.17
N TRP A 380 -8.36 -15.48 -13.99
CA TRP A 380 -8.21 -16.17 -12.70
C TRP A 380 -9.21 -17.32 -12.53
N GLU A 381 -10.45 -17.14 -12.96
CA GLU A 381 -11.44 -18.21 -12.92
C GLU A 381 -11.11 -19.36 -13.86
N ALA A 382 -10.62 -19.08 -15.07
CA ALA A 382 -10.21 -20.08 -16.02
C ALA A 382 -9.04 -20.91 -15.48
N GLU A 383 -8.02 -20.27 -14.92
CA GLU A 383 -6.88 -20.94 -14.29
C GLU A 383 -7.33 -21.80 -13.09
N ARG A 384 -8.18 -21.26 -12.23
CA ARG A 384 -8.74 -22.01 -11.10
C ARG A 384 -9.52 -23.24 -11.58
N LYS A 385 -10.37 -23.10 -12.59
CA LYS A 385 -11.12 -24.22 -13.19
C LYS A 385 -10.19 -25.29 -13.77
N GLN A 386 -9.14 -24.88 -14.48
CA GLN A 386 -8.13 -25.81 -15.02
C GLN A 386 -7.41 -26.58 -13.91
N LEU A 387 -7.01 -25.91 -12.83
CA LEU A 387 -6.35 -26.54 -11.69
C LEU A 387 -7.29 -27.53 -10.98
N ILE A 388 -8.57 -27.20 -10.82
CA ILE A 388 -9.57 -28.11 -10.24
C ILE A 388 -9.77 -29.34 -11.14
N GLN A 389 -9.83 -29.17 -12.46
CA GLN A 389 -9.92 -30.30 -13.39
C GLN A 389 -8.68 -31.19 -13.32
N ARG A 390 -7.49 -30.59 -13.21
CA ARG A 390 -6.23 -31.33 -13.04
C ARG A 390 -6.23 -32.13 -11.75
N GLU A 391 -6.68 -31.54 -10.65
CA GLU A 391 -6.80 -32.21 -9.36
C GLU A 391 -7.77 -33.40 -9.43
N LYS A 392 -8.93 -33.23 -10.07
CA LYS A 392 -9.92 -34.32 -10.26
C LYS A 392 -9.34 -35.48 -11.05
N LYS A 393 -8.70 -35.20 -12.19
CA LYS A 393 -8.04 -36.23 -13.02
C LYS A 393 -6.98 -37.01 -12.24
N LEU A 394 -6.14 -36.31 -11.47
CA LEU A 394 -5.12 -36.96 -10.64
C LEU A 394 -5.73 -37.85 -9.55
N ARG A 395 -6.84 -37.42 -8.94
CA ARG A 395 -7.55 -38.24 -7.94
C ARG A 395 -8.17 -39.49 -8.58
N GLU A 396 -8.81 -39.36 -9.75
CA GLU A 396 -9.39 -40.48 -10.49
C GLU A 396 -8.32 -41.51 -10.89
N GLN A 397 -7.17 -41.04 -11.39
CA GLN A 397 -6.03 -41.90 -11.71
C GLN A 397 -5.50 -42.62 -10.47
N ALA A 398 -5.31 -41.91 -9.35
CA ALA A 398 -4.86 -42.52 -8.10
C ALA A 398 -5.85 -43.56 -7.55
N GLU A 399 -7.16 -43.34 -7.72
CA GLU A 399 -8.17 -44.32 -7.35
C GLU A 399 -8.14 -45.57 -8.24
N GLN A 400 -7.97 -45.41 -9.55
CA GLN A 400 -7.82 -46.52 -10.49
C GLN A 400 -6.59 -47.36 -10.15
N GLU A 401 -5.42 -46.73 -9.98
CA GLU A 401 -4.19 -47.41 -9.58
C GLU A 401 -4.33 -48.14 -8.24
N LYS A 402 -5.03 -47.54 -7.27
CA LYS A 402 -5.29 -48.18 -5.98
C LYS A 402 -6.17 -49.42 -6.14
N ARG A 403 -7.20 -49.37 -6.98
CA ARG A 403 -8.07 -50.52 -7.27
C ARG A 403 -7.29 -51.64 -7.96
N GLU A 404 -6.45 -51.31 -8.94
CA GLU A 404 -5.58 -52.27 -9.63
C GLU A 404 -4.59 -52.93 -8.68
N LYS A 405 -3.93 -52.15 -7.80
CA LYS A 405 -3.01 -52.68 -6.78
C LYS A 405 -3.72 -53.64 -5.82
N LEU A 406 -4.92 -53.29 -5.37
CA LEU A 406 -5.71 -54.16 -4.48
C LEU A 406 -6.16 -55.44 -5.20
N ALA A 407 -6.56 -55.35 -6.47
CA ALA A 407 -6.93 -56.51 -7.28
C ALA A 407 -5.72 -57.44 -7.51
N ALA A 408 -4.55 -56.89 -7.81
CA ALA A 408 -3.31 -57.65 -7.96
C ALA A 408 -2.89 -58.34 -6.65
N GLN A 409 -2.99 -57.65 -5.51
CA GLN A 409 -2.73 -58.24 -4.19
C GLN A 409 -3.71 -59.36 -3.86
N ALA A 410 -4.99 -59.21 -4.19
CA ALA A 410 -6.00 -60.25 -4.00
C ALA A 410 -5.73 -61.47 -4.89
N ALA A 411 -5.36 -61.25 -6.16
CA ALA A 411 -5.00 -62.32 -7.09
C ALA A 411 -3.75 -63.09 -6.62
N ALA A 412 -2.71 -62.38 -6.16
CA ALA A 412 -1.49 -62.99 -5.64
C ALA A 412 -1.77 -63.85 -4.38
N LYS A 413 -2.63 -63.37 -3.47
CA LYS A 413 -3.05 -64.16 -2.29
C LYS A 413 -3.84 -65.42 -2.67
N GLN A 414 -4.71 -65.34 -3.67
CA GLN A 414 -5.46 -66.51 -4.15
C GLN A 414 -4.56 -67.54 -4.85
N GLN A 415 -3.54 -67.09 -5.59
CA GLN A 415 -2.55 -67.98 -6.20
C GLN A 415 -1.65 -68.64 -5.16
N GLY A 416 -1.21 -67.92 -4.12
CA GLY A 416 -0.48 -68.49 -2.99
C GLY A 416 -1.27 -69.58 -2.26
N MET A 417 -2.54 -69.31 -1.93
CA MET A 417 -3.41 -70.32 -1.29
C MET A 417 -3.71 -71.53 -2.18
N ARG A 418 -3.69 -71.39 -3.52
CA ARG A 418 -3.81 -72.53 -4.46
C ARG A 418 -2.52 -73.32 -4.63
N ALA A 419 -1.36 -72.74 -4.30
CA ALA A 419 -0.07 -73.43 -4.36
C ALA A 419 0.28 -74.17 -3.05
N GLU A 420 -0.36 -73.79 -1.94
CA GLU A 420 -0.24 -74.44 -0.63
C GLU A 420 -1.25 -75.59 -0.41
N GLN A 421 -2.26 -75.70 -1.27
CA GLN A 421 -3.19 -76.85 -1.35
C GLN A 421 -2.70 -77.85 -2.39
#